data_AF-H2C806-F1
#
_entry.id   AF-H2C806-F1
#
_cell.length_a   1.000
_cell.length_b   1.000
_cell.length_c   1.000
_cell.angle_alpha   90.00
_cell.angle_beta   90.00
_cell.angle_gamma   90.00
#
_symmetry.space_group_name_H-M   'P 1'
#
loop_
_entity.id
_entity.type
_entity.pdbx_description
1 polymer ?
#
loop_
_entity_poly.entity_id
_entity_poly.type
_entity_poly.pdbx_seq_one_letter_code
_entity_poly.pdbx_strand_id
1 'polypeptide(L)'
;MRLPNSVFVIKIVSIIVQIFLLLGLGFAVLSTILQIISSLQFGFLLVASIVLENVLLIIVFLEVYLSALDFFEGRGRSVVYVIDAMLSFVAREIIIEILAPPVNAIDLLTLSALIASGAFARFILTRRSRSSRRGGRYKRGSAQ
;
A
#
# COMPACT_ATOMS: atom_id res chain seq x y z
N MET A 1 -29.64 6.86 24.16
CA MET A 1 -28.32 6.34 23.74
C MET A 1 -27.45 7.52 23.32
N ARG A 2 -26.37 7.82 24.05
CA ARG A 2 -25.37 8.81 23.60
C ARG A 2 -24.50 8.12 22.56
N LEU A 3 -24.54 8.62 21.32
CA LEU A 3 -23.59 8.20 20.29
C LEU A 3 -22.17 8.45 20.81
N PRO A 4 -21.25 7.47 20.73
CA PRO A 4 -19.86 7.70 21.12
C PRO A 4 -19.31 8.88 20.32
N ASN A 5 -18.51 9.73 20.97
CA ASN A 5 -17.82 10.84 20.31
C ASN A 5 -17.09 10.28 19.06
N SER A 6 -17.38 10.81 17.88
CA SER A 6 -16.82 10.31 16.60
C SER A 6 -15.30 10.22 16.60
N VAL A 7 -14.64 11.12 17.34
CA VAL A 7 -13.18 11.14 17.57
C VAL A 7 -12.70 9.89 18.30
N PHE A 8 -13.46 9.39 19.27
CA PHE A 8 -13.12 8.18 20.03
C PHE A 8 -13.22 6.93 19.15
N VAL A 9 -14.25 6.85 18.31
CA VAL A 9 -14.43 5.75 17.34
C VAL A 9 -13.25 5.70 16.35
N ILE A 10 -12.86 6.86 15.79
CA ILE A 10 -11.73 6.93 14.83
C ILE A 10 -10.42 6.49 15.48
N LYS A 11 -10.15 6.90 16.73
CA LYS A 11 -8.94 6.47 17.45
C LYS A 11 -8.91 4.97 17.70
N ILE A 12 -10.03 4.39 18.11
CA ILE A 12 -10.13 2.94 18.32
C ILE A 12 -9.87 2.19 17.01
N VAL A 13 -10.54 2.59 15.92
CA VAL A 13 -10.34 1.98 14.61
C VAL A 13 -8.89 2.09 14.16
N SER A 14 -8.27 3.27 14.34
CA SER A 14 -6.85 3.48 14.03
C SER A 14 -5.93 2.49 14.75
N ILE A 15 -6.11 2.34 16.07
CA ILE A 15 -5.28 1.44 16.87
C ILE A 15 -5.48 -0.01 16.43
N ILE A 16 -6.74 -0.42 16.23
CA ILE A 16 -7.08 -1.77 15.78
C ILE A 16 -6.41 -2.08 14.43
N VAL A 17 -6.54 -1.19 13.45
CA VAL A 17 -5.94 -1.37 12.12
C VAL A 17 -4.41 -1.45 12.22
N GLN A 18 -3.77 -0.58 13.01
CA GLN A 18 -2.31 -0.61 13.20
C GLN A 18 -1.84 -1.93 13.85
N ILE A 19 -2.56 -2.43 14.87
CA ILE A 19 -2.24 -3.70 15.52
C ILE A 19 -2.33 -4.85 14.50
N PHE A 20 -3.41 -4.92 13.72
CA PHE A 20 -3.55 -5.98 12.72
C PHE A 20 -2.47 -5.93 11.64
N LEU A 21 -2.08 -4.73 11.19
CA LEU A 21 -1.00 -4.58 10.20
C LEU A 21 0.36 -5.00 10.77
N LEU A 22 0.65 -4.65 12.03
CA LEU A 22 1.89 -5.07 12.70
C LEU A 22 1.93 -6.59 12.95
N LEU A 23 0.80 -7.19 13.36
CA LEU A 23 0.69 -8.64 13.51
C LEU A 23 0.86 -9.35 12.16
N GLY A 24 0.23 -8.84 11.09
CA GLY A 24 0.38 -9.37 9.73
C GLY A 24 1.83 -9.29 9.24
N LEU A 25 2.49 -8.15 9.45
CA LEU A 25 3.91 -7.97 9.13
C LEU A 25 4.80 -8.95 9.91
N GLY A 26 4.57 -9.09 11.22
CA GLY A 26 5.30 -10.05 12.07
C GLY A 26 5.11 -11.49 11.60
N PHE A 27 3.88 -11.87 11.24
CA PHE A 27 3.59 -13.20 10.70
C PHE A 27 4.25 -13.42 9.33
N ALA A 28 4.23 -12.42 8.44
CA ALA A 28 4.89 -12.52 7.13
C ALA A 28 6.41 -12.73 7.29
N VAL A 29 7.07 -11.97 8.18
CA VAL A 29 8.49 -12.13 8.48
C VAL A 29 8.78 -13.52 9.06
N LEU A 30 8.00 -13.97 10.05
CA LEU A 30 8.19 -15.29 10.66
C LEU A 30 7.99 -16.41 9.63
N SER A 31 6.92 -16.34 8.84
CA SER A 31 6.63 -17.31 7.78
C SER A 31 7.76 -17.36 6.75
N THR A 32 8.31 -16.21 6.37
CA THR A 32 9.46 -16.11 5.45
C THR A 32 10.67 -16.87 6.00
N ILE A 33 11.01 -16.64 7.27
CA ILE A 33 12.14 -17.32 7.93
C ILE A 33 11.93 -18.85 7.92
N LEU A 34 10.72 -19.30 8.28
CA LEU A 34 10.40 -20.73 8.31
C LEU A 34 10.46 -21.37 6.91
N GLN A 35 9.96 -20.67 5.88
CA GLN A 35 10.02 -21.12 4.48
C GLN A 35 11.46 -21.19 3.97
N ILE A 36 12.31 -20.22 4.33
CA ILE A 36 13.73 -20.27 3.96
C ILE A 36 14.39 -21.49 4.59
N ILE A 37 14.22 -21.70 5.91
CA ILE A 37 14.85 -22.84 6.61
C ILE A 37 14.39 -24.18 6.00
N SER A 38 13.10 -24.33 5.74
CA SER A 38 12.55 -25.58 5.18
C SER A 38 12.94 -25.79 3.71
N SER A 39 13.26 -24.72 2.97
CA SER A 39 13.61 -24.78 1.55
C SER A 39 15.10 -25.02 1.27
N LEU A 40 15.98 -24.85 2.26
CA LEU A 40 17.43 -25.07 2.11
C LEU A 40 17.76 -26.48 1.56
N GLN A 41 16.95 -27.49 1.89
CA GLN A 41 17.16 -28.87 1.43
C GLN A 41 16.77 -29.11 -0.05
N PHE A 42 16.00 -28.20 -0.66
CA PHE A 42 15.51 -28.36 -2.04
C PHE A 42 16.29 -27.54 -3.08
N GLY A 43 17.29 -26.76 -2.63
CA GLY A 43 18.25 -26.06 -3.50
C GLY A 43 18.12 -24.54 -3.51
N PHE A 44 19.21 -23.87 -3.88
CA PHE A 44 19.35 -22.40 -3.78
C PHE A 44 18.40 -21.61 -4.70
N LEU A 45 17.99 -22.17 -5.84
CA LEU A 45 17.06 -21.50 -6.75
C LEU A 45 15.67 -21.31 -6.11
N LEU A 46 15.18 -22.33 -5.41
CA LEU A 46 13.90 -22.26 -4.70
C LEU A 46 13.97 -21.25 -3.55
N VAL A 47 15.07 -21.26 -2.79
CA VAL A 47 15.32 -20.29 -1.72
C VAL A 47 15.30 -18.87 -2.28
N ALA A 48 15.92 -18.62 -3.43
CA ALA A 48 15.92 -17.31 -4.07
C ALA A 48 14.50 -16.84 -4.47
N SER A 49 13.66 -17.73 -5.03
CA SER A 49 12.26 -17.41 -5.36
C SER A 49 11.46 -17.05 -4.11
N ILE A 50 11.55 -17.90 -3.07
CA ILE A 50 10.89 -17.70 -1.78
C ILE A 50 11.30 -16.36 -1.16
N VAL A 51 12.59 -16.06 -1.14
CA VAL A 51 13.12 -14.80 -0.60
C VAL A 51 12.56 -13.62 -1.38
N LEU A 52 12.58 -13.67 -2.71
CA LEU A 52 12.09 -12.58 -3.55
C LEU A 52 10.60 -12.30 -3.31
N GLU A 53 9.76 -13.33 -3.41
CA GLU A 53 8.30 -13.20 -3.26
C GLU A 53 7.90 -12.65 -1.88
N ASN A 54 8.56 -13.15 -0.83
CA ASN A 54 8.28 -12.75 0.54
C ASN A 54 8.82 -11.34 0.87
N VAL A 55 10.02 -10.98 0.38
CA VAL A 55 10.55 -9.62 0.58
C VAL A 55 9.65 -8.59 -0.11
N LEU A 56 9.19 -8.86 -1.33
CA LEU A 56 8.23 -7.98 -2.00
C LEU A 56 6.92 -7.86 -1.19
N LEU A 57 6.43 -8.96 -0.60
CA LEU A 57 5.23 -8.92 0.25
C LEU A 57 5.45 -8.05 1.50
N ILE A 58 6.60 -8.18 2.14
CA ILE A 58 6.97 -7.40 3.33
C ILE A 58 7.04 -5.90 2.99
N ILE A 59 7.61 -5.53 1.84
CA ILE A 59 7.66 -4.14 1.36
C ILE A 59 6.23 -3.59 1.17
N VAL A 60 5.34 -4.36 0.55
CA VAL A 60 3.93 -3.96 0.38
C VAL A 60 3.24 -3.77 1.73
N PHE A 61 3.45 -4.68 2.70
CA PHE A 61 2.90 -4.53 4.05
C PHE A 61 3.39 -3.24 4.72
N LEU A 62 4.67 -2.91 4.58
CA LEU A 62 5.24 -1.66 5.08
C LEU A 62 4.59 -0.44 4.43
N GLU A 63 4.36 -0.46 3.12
CA GLU A 63 3.66 0.64 2.43
C GLU A 63 2.22 0.81 2.91
N VAL A 64 1.48 -0.29 3.08
CA VAL A 64 0.11 -0.25 3.61
C VAL A 64 0.11 0.27 5.05
N TYR A 65 1.07 -0.14 5.88
CA TYR A 65 1.22 0.32 7.26
C TYR A 65 1.48 1.82 7.35
N LEU A 66 2.47 2.33 6.59
CA LEU A 66 2.78 3.75 6.55
C LEU A 66 1.60 4.57 6.02
N SER A 67 0.90 4.05 5.00
CA SER A 67 -0.29 4.67 4.44
C SER A 67 -1.43 4.77 5.46
N ALA A 68 -1.64 3.72 6.27
CA ALA A 68 -2.63 3.70 7.32
C ALA A 68 -2.28 4.69 8.46
N LEU A 69 -1.01 4.73 8.89
CA LEU A 69 -0.54 5.71 9.88
C LEU A 69 -0.81 7.14 9.43
N ASP A 70 -0.35 7.49 8.23
CA ASP A 70 -0.53 8.82 7.66
C ASP A 70 -2.02 9.17 7.45
N PHE A 71 -2.86 8.18 7.13
CA PHE A 71 -4.31 8.34 7.01
C PHE A 71 -4.95 8.76 8.34
N PHE A 72 -4.67 8.01 9.42
CA PHE A 72 -5.27 8.29 10.74
C PHE A 72 -4.68 9.53 11.42
N GLU A 73 -3.45 9.91 11.09
CA GLU A 73 -2.87 11.19 11.53
C GLU A 73 -3.44 12.42 10.80
N GLY A 74 -4.31 12.21 9.80
CA GLY A 74 -5.01 13.31 9.12
C GLY A 74 -4.10 14.14 8.20
N ARG A 75 -3.00 13.56 7.69
CA ARG A 75 -2.01 14.25 6.85
C ARG A 75 -2.50 14.55 5.42
N GLY A 76 -3.76 14.94 5.21
CA GLY A 76 -4.32 15.56 3.98
C GLY A 76 -4.12 14.85 2.62
N ARG A 77 -3.45 13.69 2.59
CA ARG A 77 -3.05 12.91 1.41
C ARG A 77 -3.52 11.45 1.51
N SER A 78 -4.48 11.19 2.40
CA SER A 78 -5.07 9.87 2.71
C SER A 78 -5.28 8.99 1.48
N VAL A 79 -5.97 9.49 0.46
CA VAL A 79 -6.30 8.71 -0.74
C VAL A 79 -5.07 8.44 -1.61
N VAL A 80 -4.11 9.36 -1.67
CA VAL A 80 -2.90 9.19 -2.48
C VAL A 80 -2.05 8.05 -1.93
N TYR A 81 -1.95 7.92 -0.61
CA TYR A 81 -1.19 6.84 0.02
C TYR A 81 -1.84 5.47 -0.17
N VAL A 82 -3.17 5.39 -0.12
CA VAL A 82 -3.88 4.15 -0.46
C VAL A 82 -3.63 3.74 -1.91
N ILE A 83 -3.59 4.70 -2.84
CA ILE A 83 -3.26 4.42 -4.24
C ILE A 83 -1.81 3.98 -4.38
N ASP A 84 -0.87 4.61 -3.66
CA ASP A 84 0.55 4.23 -3.70
C ASP A 84 0.75 2.79 -3.18
N ALA A 85 0.13 2.42 -2.07
CA ALA A 85 0.16 1.06 -1.54
C ALA A 85 -0.47 0.03 -2.51
N MET A 86 -1.57 0.40 -3.18
CA MET A 86 -2.19 -0.44 -4.21
C MET A 86 -1.25 -0.62 -5.40
N LEU A 87 -0.61 0.44 -5.89
CA LEU A 87 0.35 0.38 -6.99
C LEU A 87 1.56 -0.49 -6.64
N SER A 88 2.05 -0.44 -5.40
CA SER A 88 3.13 -1.30 -4.91
C SER A 88 2.72 -2.78 -4.87
N PHE A 89 1.50 -3.08 -4.43
CA PHE A 89 0.95 -4.43 -4.49
C PHE A 89 0.84 -4.95 -5.94
N VAL A 90 0.27 -4.16 -6.86
CA VAL A 90 0.14 -4.59 -8.25
C VAL A 90 1.52 -4.74 -8.92
N ALA A 91 2.48 -3.85 -8.62
CA ALA A 91 3.84 -3.97 -9.11
C ALA A 91 4.51 -5.27 -8.63
N ARG A 92 4.29 -5.67 -7.37
CA ARG A 92 4.73 -6.97 -6.85
C ARG A 92 4.16 -8.12 -7.69
N GLU A 93 2.85 -8.13 -7.93
CA GLU A 93 2.22 -9.22 -8.70
C GLU A 93 2.78 -9.31 -10.11
N ILE A 94 3.05 -8.18 -10.78
CA ILE A 94 3.69 -8.18 -12.11
C ILE A 94 5.09 -8.80 -12.06
N ILE A 95 5.89 -8.46 -11.04
CA ILE A 95 7.24 -9.03 -10.90
C ILE A 95 7.16 -10.54 -10.71
N ILE A 96 6.23 -11.03 -9.88
CA ILE A 96 6.06 -12.45 -9.63
C ILE A 96 5.58 -13.18 -10.89
N GLU A 97 4.58 -12.64 -11.57
CA GLU A 97 4.01 -13.23 -12.80
C GLU A 97 5.06 -13.33 -13.93
N ILE A 98 5.94 -12.33 -14.08
CA ILE A 98 7.02 -12.37 -15.07
C ILE A 98 8.06 -13.46 -14.73
N LEU A 99 8.27 -13.74 -13.44
CA LEU A 99 9.27 -14.68 -12.96
C LEU A 99 8.73 -16.11 -12.78
N ALA A 100 7.41 -16.31 -12.89
CA ALA A 100 6.75 -17.60 -12.73
C ALA A 100 6.29 -18.18 -14.09
N PRO A 101 7.12 -18.99 -14.77
CA PRO A 101 6.71 -19.65 -16.00
C PRO A 101 5.71 -20.81 -15.74
N PRO A 102 4.72 -21.03 -16.63
CA PRO A 102 4.47 -20.27 -17.86
C PRO A 102 3.75 -18.94 -17.57
N VAL A 103 4.26 -17.86 -18.18
CA VAL A 103 3.70 -16.52 -18.02
C VAL A 103 2.29 -16.45 -18.61
N ASN A 104 1.32 -15.98 -17.82
CA ASN A 104 -0.04 -15.73 -18.30
C ASN A 104 -0.19 -14.29 -18.82
N ALA A 105 -0.27 -14.16 -20.15
CA ALA A 105 -0.42 -12.87 -20.81
C ALA A 105 -1.72 -12.12 -20.40
N ILE A 106 -2.79 -12.84 -20.06
CA ILE A 106 -4.06 -12.23 -19.62
C ILE A 106 -3.90 -11.59 -18.24
N ASP A 107 -3.19 -12.26 -17.33
CA ASP A 107 -2.96 -11.75 -15.98
C ASP A 107 -2.05 -10.52 -16.04
N LEU A 108 -0.98 -10.55 -16.84
CA LEU A 108 -0.11 -9.39 -17.06
C LEU A 108 -0.86 -8.19 -17.66
N LEU A 109 -1.76 -8.41 -18.62
CA LEU A 109 -2.59 -7.34 -19.19
C LEU A 109 -3.53 -6.74 -18.13
N THR A 110 -4.14 -7.60 -17.30
CA THR A 110 -5.05 -7.18 -16.23
C THR A 110 -4.31 -6.35 -15.18
N LEU A 111 -3.15 -6.82 -14.72
CA LEU A 111 -2.30 -6.09 -13.78
C LEU A 111 -1.79 -4.76 -14.36
N SER A 112 -1.42 -4.74 -15.64
CA SER A 112 -1.01 -3.51 -16.33
C SER A 112 -2.13 -2.48 -16.40
N ALA A 113 -3.37 -2.92 -16.64
CA ALA A 113 -4.54 -2.05 -16.61
C ALA A 113 -4.82 -1.47 -15.21
N LEU A 114 -4.59 -2.26 -14.15
CA LEU A 114 -4.67 -1.79 -12.76
C LEU A 114 -3.62 -0.72 -12.45
N ILE A 115 -2.37 -0.89 -12.91
CA ILE A 115 -1.35 0.16 -12.77
C ILE A 115 -1.77 1.43 -13.52
N ALA A 116 -2.19 1.30 -14.78
CA ALA A 116 -2.58 2.44 -15.59
C ALA A 116 -3.74 3.24 -14.97
N SER A 117 -4.78 2.53 -14.51
CA SER A 117 -5.93 3.16 -13.84
C SER A 117 -5.55 3.79 -12.49
N GLY A 118 -4.72 3.13 -11.68
CA GLY A 118 -4.20 3.68 -10.43
C GLY A 118 -3.35 4.93 -10.63
N ALA A 119 -2.41 4.89 -11.58
CA ALA A 119 -1.57 6.03 -11.94
C ALA A 119 -2.41 7.22 -12.43
N PHE A 120 -3.45 6.96 -13.22
CA PHE A 120 -4.38 7.98 -13.68
C PHE A 120 -5.19 8.59 -12.52
N ALA A 121 -5.72 7.77 -11.61
CA ALA A 121 -6.42 8.26 -10.41
C ALA A 121 -5.50 9.14 -9.54
N ARG A 122 -4.25 8.70 -9.33
CA ARG A 122 -3.22 9.46 -8.61
C ARG A 122 -2.94 10.81 -9.25
N PHE A 123 -2.81 10.85 -10.58
CA PHE A 123 -2.56 12.06 -11.35
C PHE A 123 -3.70 13.08 -11.17
N ILE A 124 -4.97 12.64 -11.27
CA ILE A 124 -6.15 13.50 -11.09
C ILE A 124 -6.17 14.10 -9.68
N LEU A 125 -6.00 13.27 -8.65
CA LEU A 125 -6.06 13.72 -7.25
C LEU A 125 -4.95 14.72 -6.92
N THR A 126 -3.75 14.49 -7.47
CA THR A 126 -2.61 15.39 -7.27
C THR A 126 -2.84 16.75 -7.94
N ARG A 127 -3.41 16.79 -9.15
CA ARG A 127 -3.79 18.05 -9.82
C ARG A 127 -4.87 18.82 -9.05
N ARG A 128 -5.91 18.12 -8.56
CA ARG A 128 -7.03 18.76 -7.84
C ARG A 128 -6.58 19.38 -6.52
N SER A 129 -5.69 18.71 -5.78
CA SER A 129 -5.11 19.23 -4.54
C SER A 129 -4.29 20.51 -4.74
N ARG A 130 -3.56 20.64 -5.86
CA ARG A 130 -2.81 21.85 -6.22
C ARG A 130 -3.72 23.04 -6.58
N SER A 131 -4.87 22.78 -7.21
CA SER A 131 -5.83 23.82 -7.60
C SER A 131 -6.52 24.47 -6.39
N SER A 132 -7.00 23.67 -5.41
CA SER A 132 -7.65 24.20 -4.20
C SER A 132 -6.73 25.05 -3.33
N ARG A 133 -5.41 24.82 -3.33
CA ARG A 133 -4.44 25.66 -2.60
C ARG A 133 -4.17 27.02 -3.26
N ARG A 134 -4.38 27.16 -4.58
CA ARG A 134 -4.19 28.45 -5.29
C ARG A 134 -5.39 29.40 -5.13
N GLY A 135 -6.61 28.88 -5.06
CA GLY A 135 -7.82 29.71 -4.90
C GLY A 135 -7.96 30.41 -3.53
N GLY A 136 -7.38 29.85 -2.47
CA GLY A 136 -7.43 30.45 -1.12
C GLY A 136 -6.48 31.63 -0.90
N ARG A 137 -5.45 31.81 -1.74
CA ARG A 137 -4.47 32.89 -1.59
C ARG A 137 -4.93 34.24 -2.17
N TYR A 138 -5.86 34.23 -3.13
CA TYR A 138 -6.35 35.46 -3.76
C TYR A 138 -7.39 36.23 -2.92
N LYS A 139 -8.10 35.59 -2.00
CA LYS A 139 -9.13 36.26 -1.16
C LYS A 139 -8.60 36.95 0.09
N ARG A 140 -7.31 36.85 0.43
CA ARG A 140 -6.71 37.51 1.60
C ARG A 140 -5.86 38.74 1.27
N GLY A 141 -5.75 39.12 0.00
CA GLY A 141 -4.94 40.26 -0.45
C GLY A 141 -5.74 41.54 -0.76
N SER A 142 -7.06 41.55 -0.57
CA SER A 142 -7.93 42.66 -0.98
C SER A 142 -8.73 43.27 0.18
N ALA A 143 -8.27 43.05 1.42
CA ALA A 143 -8.76 43.74 2.60
C ALA A 143 -7.57 44.39 3.31
N GLN A 144 -7.10 45.48 2.72
CA GLN A 144 -6.30 46.51 3.39
C GLN A 144 -7.00 47.83 3.18
#